data_AF-A0A6V7HXB1-F1
#
_entry.id   AF-A0A6V7HXB1-F1
#
_cell.length_a   1.000
_cell.length_b   1.000
_cell.length_c   1.000
_cell.angle_alpha   90.00
_cell.angle_beta   90.00
_cell.angle_gamma   90.00
#
_symmetry.space_group_name_H-M   'P 1'
#
loop_
_entity.id
_entity.type
_entity.pdbx_description
1 polymer ?
#
loop_
_entity_poly.entity_id
_entity_poly.type
_entity_poly.pdbx_seq_one_letter_code
_entity_poly.pdbx_strand_id
1 'polypeptide(L)'
;LSSADENVLGDTALVENLETTKRTAAEIERKVIEARGTSKEIDAARELYRPAAARASLLYFILNELNTINPIYQFSLKAFSVVFQKAILRADPAPDVTSRVLNLIECITYSVFMYTTRGLFECDKLIFTSQMTFQILLARREISPTELDLLLRFPIVPHVTSPVDFLTNTSWGGIRSLSSRDEF
;
A
#
# COMPACT_ATOMS: atom_id res chain seq x y z
N LEU A 1 25.25 3.11 46.71
CA LEU A 1 24.76 2.48 47.96
C LEU A 1 25.79 1.57 48.62
N SER A 2 26.68 0.88 47.89
CA SER A 2 27.72 0.01 48.49
C SER A 2 28.94 0.75 49.12
N SER A 3 28.88 2.08 49.24
CA SER A 3 30.00 2.95 49.66
C SER A 3 29.61 4.00 50.69
N ALA A 4 28.41 3.90 51.31
CA ALA A 4 27.98 4.84 52.33
C ALA A 4 28.58 4.44 53.69
N ASP A 5 29.31 5.34 54.33
CA ASP A 5 29.86 5.16 55.68
C ASP A 5 28.75 5.17 56.75
N GLU A 6 29.02 4.67 57.96
CA GLU A 6 28.05 4.57 59.08
C GLU A 6 27.38 5.91 59.46
N ASN A 7 27.95 7.05 59.04
CA ASN A 7 27.42 8.39 59.25
C ASN A 7 26.80 9.01 57.98
N VAL A 8 25.59 8.56 57.66
CA VAL A 8 24.78 8.99 56.49
C VAL A 8 24.54 10.51 56.43
N LEU A 9 24.56 11.20 57.58
CA LEU A 9 24.33 12.66 57.65
C LEU A 9 25.57 13.50 57.29
N GLY A 10 26.76 12.91 57.31
CA GLY A 10 28.02 13.59 56.96
C GLY A 10 28.47 13.39 55.50
N ASP A 11 27.84 12.44 54.78
CA ASP A 11 28.22 12.09 53.41
C ASP A 11 27.62 13.08 52.40
N THR A 12 28.29 14.22 52.25
CA THR A 12 27.93 15.27 51.30
C THR A 12 27.91 14.77 49.84
N ALA A 13 28.77 13.83 49.49
CA ALA A 13 28.79 13.21 48.16
C ALA A 13 27.54 12.36 47.90
N LEU A 14 27.02 11.65 48.91
CA LEU A 14 25.76 10.94 48.82
C LEU A 14 24.58 11.91 48.59
N VAL A 15 24.54 13.04 49.30
CA VAL A 15 23.48 14.06 49.15
C VAL A 15 23.48 14.67 47.74
N GLU A 16 24.66 15.03 47.21
CA GLU A 16 24.80 15.55 45.84
C GLU A 16 24.38 14.53 44.78
N ASN A 17 24.75 13.26 44.97
CA ASN A 17 24.34 12.16 44.08
C ASN A 17 22.81 11.93 44.11
N LEU A 18 22.16 12.11 45.27
CA LEU A 18 20.72 12.01 45.39
C LEU A 18 19.99 13.18 44.73
N GLU A 19 20.48 14.42 44.91
CA GLU A 19 19.90 15.60 44.26
C GLU A 19 20.10 15.58 42.74
N THR A 20 21.26 15.11 42.25
CA THR A 20 21.46 14.88 40.82
C THR A 20 20.54 13.78 40.29
N THR A 21 20.42 12.65 40.98
CA THR A 21 19.50 11.56 40.59
C THR A 21 18.06 12.05 40.53
N LYS A 22 17.61 12.84 41.52
CA LYS A 22 16.27 13.44 41.56
C LYS A 22 16.06 14.41 40.39
N ARG A 23 17.04 15.25 40.07
CA ARG A 23 16.99 16.17 38.93
C ARG A 23 16.90 15.40 37.61
N THR A 24 17.72 14.37 37.43
CA THR A 24 17.71 13.53 36.24
C THR A 24 16.39 12.79 36.08
N ALA A 25 15.83 12.24 37.17
CA ALA A 25 14.52 11.59 37.14
C ALA A 25 13.40 12.56 36.71
N ALA A 26 13.38 13.78 37.24
CA ALA A 26 12.41 14.81 36.84
C ALA A 26 12.58 15.24 35.37
N GLU A 27 13.81 15.34 34.88
CA GLU A 27 14.08 15.64 33.47
C GLU A 27 13.59 14.52 32.55
N ILE A 28 13.82 13.26 32.92
CA ILE A 28 13.34 12.09 32.19
C ILE A 28 11.81 12.09 32.15
N GLU A 29 11.14 12.31 33.28
CA GLU A 29 9.68 12.36 33.34
C GLU A 29 9.11 13.42 32.39
N ARG A 30 9.69 14.62 32.38
CA ARG A 30 9.31 15.69 31.44
C ARG A 30 9.51 15.26 29.98
N LYS A 31 10.67 14.68 29.64
CA LYS A 31 10.97 14.21 28.27
C LYS A 31 10.02 13.09 27.84
N VAL A 32 9.61 12.21 28.75
CA VAL A 32 8.65 11.15 28.46
C VAL A 32 7.27 11.73 28.13
N ILE A 33 6.83 12.77 28.85
CA ILE A 33 5.56 13.43 28.57
C ILE A 33 5.59 14.10 27.18
N GLU A 34 6.67 14.82 26.87
CA GLU A 34 6.88 15.45 25.56
C GLU A 34 6.90 14.42 24.43
N ALA A 35 7.70 13.35 24.57
CA ALA A 35 7.79 12.28 23.59
C ALA A 35 6.44 11.60 23.32
N ARG A 36 5.60 11.44 24.35
CA ARG A 36 4.23 10.92 24.19
C ARG A 36 3.35 11.87 23.38
N GLY A 37 3.51 13.18 23.55
CA GLY A 37 2.84 14.19 22.73
C GLY A 37 3.26 14.06 21.26
N THR A 38 4.56 14.12 20.99
CA THR A 38 5.12 14.01 19.64
C THR A 38 4.77 12.68 18.96
N SER A 39 4.77 11.56 19.70
CA SER A 39 4.38 10.26 19.13
C SER A 39 2.94 10.27 18.62
N LYS A 40 2.01 10.90 19.35
CA LYS A 40 0.61 11.01 18.92
C LYS A 40 0.48 11.84 17.64
N GLU A 41 1.23 12.93 17.53
CA GLU A 41 1.24 13.77 16.33
C GLU A 41 1.83 13.03 15.12
N ILE A 42 2.91 12.25 15.33
CA ILE A 42 3.49 11.39 14.29
C ILE A 42 2.47 10.35 13.84
N ASP A 43 1.80 9.67 14.77
CA ASP A 43 0.80 8.65 14.42
C ASP A 43 -0.38 9.26 13.66
N ALA A 44 -0.87 10.43 14.08
CA ALA A 44 -1.88 11.16 13.34
C ALA A 44 -1.42 11.53 11.92
N ALA A 45 -0.19 12.02 11.76
CA ALA A 45 0.37 12.34 10.46
C ALA A 45 0.55 11.09 9.57
N ARG A 46 0.94 9.95 10.14
CA ARG A 46 1.09 8.68 9.41
C ARG A 46 -0.23 8.21 8.81
N GLU A 47 -1.33 8.37 9.52
CA GLU A 47 -2.66 8.01 9.02
C GLU A 47 -3.04 8.78 7.76
N LEU A 48 -2.67 10.06 7.67
CA LEU A 48 -2.95 10.89 6.49
C LEU A 48 -2.26 10.34 5.23
N TYR A 49 -1.05 9.80 5.36
CA TYR A 49 -0.27 9.25 4.25
C TYR A 49 -0.49 7.74 4.01
N ARG A 50 -1.23 7.05 4.89
CA ARG A 50 -1.55 5.63 4.77
C ARG A 50 -2.13 5.25 3.40
N PRO A 51 -3.00 6.06 2.74
CA PRO A 51 -3.50 5.74 1.40
C PRO A 51 -2.40 5.66 0.33
N ALA A 52 -1.40 6.53 0.38
CA ALA A 52 -0.26 6.49 -0.54
C ALA A 52 0.61 5.25 -0.30
N ALA A 53 0.84 4.89 0.97
CA ALA A 53 1.55 3.67 1.34
C ALA A 53 0.81 2.40 0.89
N ALA A 54 -0.52 2.35 1.07
CA ALA A 54 -1.35 1.25 0.61
C ALA A 54 -1.30 1.08 -0.91
N ARG A 55 -1.35 2.20 -1.66
CA ARG A 55 -1.15 2.18 -3.12
C ARG A 55 0.22 1.60 -3.50
N ALA A 56 1.29 2.07 -2.87
CA ALA A 56 2.64 1.58 -3.15
C ALA A 56 2.77 0.08 -2.85
N SER A 57 2.22 -0.37 -1.72
CA SER A 57 2.19 -1.79 -1.35
C SER A 57 1.46 -2.64 -2.38
N LEU A 58 0.28 -2.21 -2.82
CA LEU A 58 -0.50 -2.90 -3.86
C LEU A 58 0.32 -3.07 -5.14
N LEU A 59 0.95 -1.98 -5.60
CA LEU A 59 1.78 -2.00 -6.81
C LEU A 59 2.99 -2.92 -6.68
N TYR A 60 3.65 -2.94 -5.53
CA TYR A 60 4.77 -3.86 -5.30
C TYR A 60 4.34 -5.33 -5.41
N PHE A 61 3.20 -5.70 -4.81
CA PHE A 61 2.71 -7.08 -4.91
C PHE A 61 2.31 -7.47 -6.32
N ILE A 62 1.69 -6.56 -7.09
CA ILE A 62 1.42 -6.79 -8.51
C ILE A 62 2.73 -7.05 -9.27
N LEU A 63 3.78 -6.26 -9.04
CA LEU A 63 5.09 -6.46 -9.67
C LEU A 63 5.72 -7.80 -9.27
N ASN A 64 5.57 -8.22 -8.02
CA ASN A 64 6.10 -9.48 -7.52
C ASN A 64 5.40 -10.69 -8.17
N GLU A 65 4.11 -10.57 -8.49
CA GLU A 65 3.32 -11.61 -9.16
C GLU A 65 3.60 -11.72 -10.66
N LEU A 66 4.28 -10.75 -11.29
CA LEU A 66 4.58 -10.80 -12.73
C LEU A 66 5.44 -11.99 -13.14
N ASN A 67 6.19 -12.59 -12.21
CA ASN A 67 6.96 -13.81 -12.48
C ASN A 67 6.07 -15.00 -12.88
N THR A 68 4.78 -14.98 -12.53
CA THR A 68 3.80 -16.01 -12.89
C THR A 68 3.37 -15.91 -14.35
N ILE A 69 3.45 -14.71 -14.94
CA ILE A 69 3.21 -14.48 -16.37
C ILE A 69 4.45 -14.92 -17.15
N ASN A 70 5.63 -14.46 -16.72
CA ASN A 70 6.90 -14.86 -17.31
C ASN A 70 8.00 -14.88 -16.24
N PRO A 71 8.73 -16.00 -16.04
CA PRO A 71 9.75 -16.14 -15.01
C PRO A 71 10.89 -15.09 -15.05
N ILE A 72 11.09 -14.41 -16.19
CA ILE A 72 12.10 -13.34 -16.33
C ILE A 72 11.67 -12.04 -15.63
N TYR A 73 10.38 -11.84 -15.38
CA TYR A 73 9.85 -10.62 -14.74
C TYR A 73 10.03 -10.69 -13.23
N GLN A 74 11.26 -10.43 -12.78
CA GLN A 74 11.62 -10.44 -11.37
C GLN A 74 11.95 -9.03 -10.88
N PHE A 75 11.12 -8.53 -9.98
CA PHE A 75 11.30 -7.21 -9.36
C PHE A 75 11.57 -7.36 -7.87
N SER A 76 12.77 -6.97 -7.44
CA SER A 76 13.10 -6.94 -6.01
C SER A 76 12.46 -5.74 -5.31
N LEU A 77 12.19 -5.88 -4.01
CA LEU A 77 11.75 -4.75 -3.18
C LEU A 77 12.77 -3.61 -3.18
N LYS A 78 14.06 -3.92 -3.31
CA LYS A 78 15.13 -2.91 -3.43
C LYS A 78 14.97 -2.08 -4.69
N ALA A 79 14.74 -2.71 -5.84
CA ALA A 79 14.51 -2.01 -7.10
C ALA A 79 13.24 -1.15 -7.04
N PHE A 80 12.14 -1.71 -6.52
CA PHE A 80 10.90 -0.98 -6.29
C PHE A 80 11.10 0.25 -5.39
N SER A 81 11.81 0.08 -4.27
CA SER A 81 12.09 1.17 -3.31
C SER A 81 12.80 2.36 -3.97
N VAL A 82 13.73 2.11 -4.89
CA VAL A 82 14.41 3.18 -5.64
C VAL A 82 13.42 3.96 -6.51
N VAL A 83 12.51 3.28 -7.21
CA VAL A 83 11.48 3.92 -8.05
C VAL A 83 10.49 4.70 -7.18
N PHE A 84 10.06 4.11 -6.07
CA PHE A 84 9.15 4.72 -5.11
C PHE A 84 9.71 6.00 -4.50
N GLN A 85 10.97 5.98 -4.03
CA GLN A 85 11.64 7.17 -3.48
C GLN A 85 11.77 8.28 -4.53
N LYS A 86 12.14 7.92 -5.77
CA LYS A 86 12.19 8.88 -6.89
C LYS A 86 10.81 9.47 -7.19
N ALA A 87 9.75 8.67 -7.13
CA ALA A 87 8.39 9.14 -7.33
C ALA A 87 7.95 10.14 -6.25
N ILE A 88 8.27 9.88 -4.98
CA ILE A 88 7.97 10.81 -3.88
C ILE A 88 8.63 12.17 -4.10
N LEU A 89 9.91 12.16 -4.50
CA LEU A 89 10.68 13.38 -4.78
C LEU A 89 10.16 14.15 -5.99
N ARG A 90 9.63 13.44 -7.00
CA ARG A 90 9.10 14.06 -8.23
C ARG A 90 7.66 14.53 -8.10
N ALA A 91 6.88 13.93 -7.20
CA ALA A 91 5.48 14.26 -7.03
C ALA A 91 5.33 15.73 -6.61
N ASP A 92 4.40 16.45 -7.25
CA ASP A 92 4.25 17.88 -7.03
C ASP A 92 3.84 18.22 -5.59
N PRO A 93 4.44 19.26 -4.98
CA PRO A 93 4.03 19.75 -3.68
C PRO A 93 2.60 20.29 -3.76
N ALA A 94 1.88 20.24 -2.64
CA ALA A 94 0.54 20.79 -2.53
C ALA A 94 0.38 21.53 -1.20
N PRO A 95 -0.51 22.53 -1.11
CA PRO A 95 -0.70 23.32 0.11
C PRO A 95 -1.35 22.52 1.24
N ASP A 96 -2.20 21.55 0.91
CA ASP A 96 -2.87 20.66 1.86
C ASP A 96 -2.42 19.20 1.72
N VAL A 97 -2.48 18.46 2.83
CA VAL A 97 -2.01 17.07 2.89
C VAL A 97 -2.83 16.15 2.00
N THR A 98 -4.14 16.38 1.89
CA THR A 98 -5.03 15.55 1.07
C THR A 98 -4.64 15.62 -0.41
N SER A 99 -4.50 16.82 -0.95
CA SER A 99 -4.01 17.06 -2.31
C SER A 99 -2.59 16.51 -2.50
N ARG A 100 -1.72 16.68 -1.50
CA ARG A 100 -0.36 16.12 -1.56
C ARG A 100 -0.39 14.59 -1.68
N VAL A 101 -1.27 13.92 -0.94
CA VAL A 101 -1.44 12.46 -0.98
C VAL A 101 -1.97 12.01 -2.34
N LEU A 102 -2.88 12.75 -2.96
CA LEU A 102 -3.33 12.45 -4.33
C LEU A 102 -2.19 12.57 -5.35
N ASN A 103 -1.42 13.66 -5.32
CA ASN A 103 -0.25 13.84 -6.18
C ASN A 103 0.78 12.71 -6.00
N LEU A 104 1.00 12.28 -4.76
CA LEU A 104 1.87 11.13 -4.45
C LEU A 104 1.33 9.85 -5.07
N ILE A 105 0.06 9.53 -4.86
CA ILE A 105 -0.60 8.33 -5.40
C ILE A 105 -0.46 8.29 -6.92
N GLU A 106 -0.76 9.38 -7.61
CA GLU A 106 -0.66 9.46 -9.07
C GLU A 106 0.79 9.31 -9.55
N CYS A 107 1.73 10.03 -8.94
CA CYS A 107 3.13 9.98 -9.36
C CYS A 107 3.78 8.62 -9.10
N ILE A 108 3.47 7.98 -7.97
CA ILE A 108 3.91 6.62 -7.65
C ILE A 108 3.33 5.64 -8.68
N THR A 109 2.02 5.71 -8.92
CA THR A 109 1.31 4.85 -9.87
C THR A 109 1.93 4.94 -11.26
N TYR A 110 2.10 6.17 -11.77
CA TYR A 110 2.70 6.42 -13.08
C TYR A 110 4.17 5.99 -13.15
N SER A 111 4.97 6.31 -12.13
CA SER A 111 6.40 5.98 -12.14
C SER A 111 6.64 4.47 -12.11
N VAL A 112 5.87 3.72 -11.32
CA VAL A 112 5.94 2.26 -11.28
C VAL A 112 5.46 1.68 -12.60
N PHE A 113 4.34 2.16 -13.15
CA PHE A 113 3.85 1.74 -14.46
C PHE A 113 4.90 1.91 -15.56
N MET A 114 5.51 3.11 -15.66
CA MET A 114 6.54 3.41 -16.65
C MET A 114 7.82 2.59 -16.43
N TYR A 115 8.21 2.37 -15.19
CA TYR A 115 9.38 1.55 -14.86
C TYR A 115 9.17 0.09 -15.30
N THR A 116 8.01 -0.49 -14.96
CA THR A 116 7.68 -1.87 -15.27
C THR A 116 7.50 -2.08 -16.77
N THR A 117 6.68 -1.28 -17.44
CA THR A 117 6.40 -1.44 -18.88
C THR A 117 7.64 -1.35 -19.76
N ARG A 118 8.68 -0.61 -19.36
CA ARG A 118 9.98 -0.59 -20.06
C ARG A 118 10.73 -1.92 -20.00
N GLY A 119 10.47 -2.75 -19.00
CA GLY A 119 11.09 -4.06 -18.80
C GLY A 119 10.25 -5.24 -19.30
N LEU A 120 9.02 -5.01 -19.78
CA LEU A 120 8.14 -6.05 -20.29
C LEU A 120 8.20 -6.18 -21.81
N PHE A 121 7.99 -7.39 -22.33
CA PHE A 121 7.68 -7.59 -23.73
C PHE A 121 6.35 -6.95 -24.11
N GLU A 122 6.22 -6.54 -25.38
CA GLU A 122 5.03 -5.84 -25.87
C GLU A 122 3.74 -6.64 -25.66
N CYS A 123 3.79 -7.96 -25.85
CA CYS A 123 2.64 -8.85 -25.67
C CYS A 123 2.11 -8.87 -24.22
N ASP A 124 2.96 -8.61 -23.23
CA ASP A 124 2.61 -8.73 -21.81
C ASP A 124 2.20 -7.39 -21.19
N LYS A 125 2.46 -6.27 -21.87
CA LYS A 125 2.13 -4.93 -21.37
C LYS A 125 0.64 -4.76 -21.12
N LEU A 126 -0.22 -5.26 -22.01
CA LEU A 126 -1.67 -5.14 -21.86
C LEU A 126 -2.17 -5.96 -20.65
N ILE A 127 -1.60 -7.15 -20.44
CA ILE A 127 -1.94 -8.01 -19.30
C ILE A 127 -1.58 -7.29 -17.99
N PHE A 128 -0.35 -6.78 -17.89
CA PHE A 128 0.09 -6.01 -16.72
C PHE A 128 -0.78 -4.77 -16.48
N THR A 129 -1.06 -3.99 -17.53
CA THR A 129 -1.86 -2.76 -17.42
C THR A 129 -3.28 -3.07 -16.94
N SER A 130 -3.89 -4.13 -17.46
CA SER A 130 -5.22 -4.57 -17.07
C SER A 130 -5.24 -5.05 -15.62
N GLN A 131 -4.28 -5.91 -15.24
CA GLN A 131 -4.14 -6.39 -13.87
C GLN A 131 -3.97 -5.25 -12.87
N MET A 132 -3.08 -4.30 -13.17
CA MET A 132 -2.85 -3.12 -12.33
C MET A 132 -4.12 -2.29 -12.18
N THR A 133 -4.86 -2.08 -13.27
CA THR A 133 -6.13 -1.33 -13.27
C THR A 133 -7.18 -2.03 -12.43
N PHE A 134 -7.44 -3.33 -12.66
CA PHE A 134 -8.45 -4.07 -11.91
C PHE A 134 -8.14 -4.15 -10.42
N GLN A 135 -6.89 -4.40 -10.04
CA GLN A 135 -6.48 -4.43 -8.64
C GLN A 135 -6.66 -3.06 -7.96
N ILE A 136 -6.40 -1.97 -8.68
CA ILE A 136 -6.66 -0.61 -8.20
C ILE A 136 -8.15 -0.36 -7.98
N LEU A 137 -9.00 -0.74 -8.94
CA LEU A 137 -10.45 -0.56 -8.85
C LEU A 137 -11.07 -1.42 -7.75
N LEU A 138 -10.62 -2.67 -7.59
CA LEU A 138 -11.01 -3.57 -6.50
C LEU A 138 -10.63 -2.98 -5.14
N ALA A 139 -9.40 -2.48 -4.99
CA ALA A 139 -8.95 -1.86 -3.74
C ALA A 139 -9.76 -0.61 -3.38
N ARG A 140 -10.27 0.12 -4.37
CA ARG A 140 -11.19 1.26 -4.19
C ARG A 140 -12.66 0.86 -4.07
N ARG A 141 -12.99 -0.43 -4.25
CA ARG A 141 -14.36 -0.97 -4.29
C ARG A 141 -15.22 -0.35 -5.38
N GLU A 142 -14.60 0.03 -6.50
CA GLU A 142 -15.29 0.56 -7.68
C GLU A 142 -15.82 -0.55 -8.59
N ILE A 143 -15.29 -1.78 -8.47
CA ILE A 143 -15.78 -2.97 -9.16
C ILE A 143 -15.94 -4.12 -8.16
N SER A 144 -16.87 -5.03 -8.39
CA SER A 144 -17.02 -6.22 -7.55
C SER A 144 -16.06 -7.35 -7.99
N PRO A 145 -15.56 -8.16 -7.04
CA PRO A 145 -14.80 -9.36 -7.39
C PRO A 145 -15.58 -10.33 -8.27
N THR A 146 -16.90 -10.41 -8.12
CA THR A 146 -17.76 -11.33 -8.85
C THR A 146 -18.02 -10.90 -10.29
N GLU A 147 -18.07 -9.58 -10.56
CA GLU A 147 -18.10 -9.06 -11.94
C GLU A 147 -16.76 -9.25 -12.62
N LEU A 148 -15.65 -9.04 -11.91
CA LEU A 148 -14.32 -9.29 -12.47
C LEU A 148 -14.12 -10.78 -12.78
N ASP A 149 -14.54 -11.69 -11.90
CA ASP A 149 -14.48 -13.13 -12.16
C ASP A 149 -15.31 -13.52 -13.38
N LEU A 150 -16.49 -12.92 -13.55
CA LEU A 150 -17.31 -13.09 -14.76
C LEU A 150 -16.56 -12.66 -16.02
N LEU A 151 -15.95 -11.47 -16.00
CA LEU A 151 -15.17 -10.95 -17.12
C LEU A 151 -14.01 -11.87 -17.48
N LEU A 152 -13.31 -12.41 -16.48
CA LEU A 152 -12.12 -13.23 -16.69
C LEU A 152 -12.45 -14.67 -17.09
N ARG A 153 -13.52 -15.26 -16.56
CA ARG A 153 -13.88 -16.67 -16.82
C ARG A 153 -14.84 -16.86 -17.97
N PHE A 154 -15.64 -15.85 -18.29
CA PHE A 154 -16.71 -15.90 -19.28
C PHE A 154 -17.53 -17.22 -19.19
N PRO A 155 -18.28 -17.43 -18.09
CA PRO A 155 -19.05 -18.65 -17.93
C PRO A 155 -20.11 -18.78 -19.03
N ILE A 156 -20.28 -19.99 -19.55
CA ILE A 156 -21.26 -20.32 -20.58
C ILE A 156 -22.23 -21.38 -20.07
N VAL A 157 -23.52 -21.21 -20.35
CA VAL A 157 -24.49 -22.28 -20.16
C VAL A 157 -24.32 -23.30 -21.30
N PRO A 158 -23.95 -24.56 -21.02
CA PRO A 158 -23.73 -25.56 -22.08
C PRO A 158 -25.06 -26.06 -22.65
N HIS A 159 -24.99 -26.71 -23.81
CA HIS A 159 -26.12 -27.41 -24.46
C HIS A 159 -27.35 -26.54 -24.78
N VAL A 160 -27.17 -25.24 -25.02
CA VAL A 160 -28.23 -24.36 -25.52
C VAL A 160 -28.13 -24.16 -27.03
N THR A 161 -29.27 -23.98 -27.68
CA THR A 161 -29.36 -23.61 -29.11
C THR A 161 -29.75 -22.14 -29.21
N SER A 162 -29.04 -21.40 -30.06
CA SER A 162 -29.39 -20.02 -30.35
C SER A 162 -30.77 -19.97 -31.02
N PRO A 163 -31.68 -19.10 -30.57
CA PRO A 163 -32.98 -18.89 -31.22
C PRO A 163 -32.85 -18.08 -32.51
N VAL A 164 -31.68 -17.49 -32.77
CA VAL A 164 -31.38 -16.65 -33.92
C VAL A 164 -30.19 -17.20 -34.70
N ASP A 165 -30.18 -16.97 -36.01
CA ASP A 165 -29.18 -17.48 -36.95
C ASP A 165 -27.84 -16.71 -36.91
N PHE A 166 -27.86 -15.44 -36.52
CA PHE A 166 -26.66 -14.60 -36.44
C PHE A 166 -25.80 -14.83 -35.17
N LEU A 167 -26.29 -15.59 -34.19
CA LEU A 167 -25.54 -15.93 -32.97
C LEU A 167 -25.15 -17.40 -32.95
N THR A 168 -23.93 -17.67 -32.49
CA THR A 168 -23.50 -19.04 -32.20
C THR A 168 -24.15 -19.56 -30.92
N ASN A 169 -24.30 -20.88 -30.82
CA ASN A 169 -24.79 -21.54 -29.60
C ASN A 169 -23.95 -21.19 -28.36
N THR A 170 -22.64 -21.02 -28.52
CA THR A 170 -21.73 -20.61 -27.43
C THR A 170 -21.99 -19.17 -26.99
N SER A 171 -22.13 -18.23 -27.94
CA SER A 171 -22.46 -16.84 -27.65
C SER A 171 -23.81 -16.73 -26.94
N TRP A 172 -24.81 -17.50 -27.39
CA TRP A 172 -26.11 -17.59 -26.74
C TRP A 172 -26.02 -18.15 -25.31
N GLY A 173 -25.19 -19.19 -25.10
CA GLY A 173 -24.89 -19.73 -23.76
C GLY A 173 -24.27 -18.70 -22.81
N GLY A 174 -23.39 -17.84 -23.33
CA GLY A 174 -22.83 -16.71 -22.57
C GLY A 174 -23.88 -15.65 -22.22
N ILE A 175 -24.74 -15.27 -23.18
CA ILE A 175 -25.85 -14.33 -22.94
C ILE A 175 -26.80 -14.89 -21.88
N ARG A 176 -27.13 -16.18 -21.95
CA ARG A 176 -27.96 -16.83 -20.92
C ARG A 176 -27.31 -16.79 -19.54
N SER A 177 -26.00 -17.03 -19.46
CA SER A 177 -25.26 -16.92 -18.20
C SER A 177 -25.22 -15.49 -17.66
N LEU A 178 -25.24 -14.48 -18.53
CA LEU A 178 -25.31 -13.08 -18.12
C LEU A 178 -26.72 -12.73 -17.60
N SER A 179 -27.76 -13.19 -18.30
CA SER A 179 -29.18 -12.94 -17.95
C SER A 179 -29.66 -13.55 -16.63
N SER A 180 -28.86 -14.43 -16.00
CA SER A 180 -29.20 -15.02 -14.72
C SER A 180 -28.74 -14.16 -13.52
N ARG A 181 -28.17 -12.98 -13.76
CA ARG A 181 -27.66 -12.09 -12.71
C ARG A 181 -28.68 -11.00 -12.44
N ASP A 182 -28.85 -10.62 -11.18
CA ASP A 182 -29.89 -9.67 -10.75
C ASP A 182 -29.81 -8.28 -11.40
N GLU A 183 -28.66 -7.91 -11.96
CA GLU A 183 -28.39 -6.62 -12.61
C GLU A 183 -28.73 -6.61 -14.12
N PHE A 184 -29.03 -7.77 -14.74
CA PHE A 184 -29.25 -7.96 -16.17
C PHE A 184 -30.55 -8.72 -16.47
#